data_AF-A0A2K8TAF7-F1
#
_entry.id   AF-A0A2K8TAF7-F1
#
_cell.length_a   1.000
_cell.length_b   1.000
_cell.length_c   1.000
_cell.angle_alpha   90.00
_cell.angle_beta   90.00
_cell.angle_gamma   90.00
#
_symmetry.space_group_name_H-M   'P 1'
#
loop_
_entity.id
_entity.type
_entity.pdbx_description
1 polymer ?
#
loop_
_entity_poly.entity_id
_entity_poly.type
_entity_poly.pdbx_seq_one_letter_code
_entity_poly.pdbx_strand_id
1 'polypeptide(L)'
;MRKILTTFLALGFYLTPLTVMLMAQPAWGQAQNLRSLEAKRLLEQGIKLTQQQKHHQAIEILQQTLIIAQELKDQKSEENVMVWLGFNYKALEEKLKAQERILQPTLESIPCCERSD
;
A
#
# COMPACT_ATOMS: atom_id res chain seq x y z
N MET A 1 31.92 -8.70 -55.49
CA MET A 1 30.61 -8.09 -55.19
C MET A 1 29.73 -9.00 -54.32
N ARG A 2 29.38 -10.24 -54.73
CA ARG A 2 28.53 -11.17 -53.90
C ARG A 2 29.06 -11.47 -52.50
N LYS A 3 30.38 -11.66 -52.32
CA LYS A 3 30.98 -12.01 -51.01
C LYS A 3 30.90 -10.89 -49.96
N ILE A 4 30.92 -9.63 -50.41
CA ILE A 4 30.84 -8.44 -49.54
C ILE A 4 29.40 -8.30 -49.01
N LEU A 5 28.41 -8.56 -49.87
CA LEU A 5 26.99 -8.52 -49.49
C LEU A 5 26.65 -9.59 -48.45
N THR A 6 27.20 -10.80 -48.59
CA THR A 6 26.96 -11.91 -47.64
C THR A 6 27.59 -11.65 -46.28
N THR A 7 28.74 -10.98 -46.22
CA THR A 7 29.37 -10.61 -44.94
C THR A 7 28.57 -9.53 -44.22
N PHE A 8 28.07 -8.52 -44.93
CA PHE A 8 27.20 -7.50 -44.33
C PHE A 8 25.88 -8.09 -43.81
N LEU A 9 25.29 -9.04 -44.54
CA LEU A 9 24.07 -9.73 -44.13
C LEU A 9 24.27 -10.56 -42.84
N ALA A 10 25.40 -11.27 -42.74
CA ALA A 10 25.75 -12.08 -41.58
C ALA A 10 26.06 -11.24 -40.33
N LEU A 11 26.76 -10.11 -40.49
CA LEU A 11 27.04 -9.15 -39.40
C LEU A 11 25.76 -8.49 -38.88
N GLY A 12 24.81 -8.17 -39.77
CA GLY A 12 23.50 -7.66 -39.37
C GLY A 12 22.68 -8.66 -38.55
N PHE A 13 22.72 -9.95 -38.92
CA PHE A 13 22.03 -11.02 -38.19
C PHE A 13 22.62 -11.30 -36.80
N TYR A 14 23.92 -11.06 -36.61
CA TYR A 14 24.59 -11.17 -35.31
C TYR A 14 24.35 -9.95 -34.40
N LEU A 15 24.12 -8.76 -34.96
CA LEU A 15 23.84 -7.54 -34.18
C LEU A 15 22.40 -7.49 -33.64
N THR A 16 21.42 -8.13 -34.30
CA THR A 16 20.02 -8.10 -33.87
C THR A 16 19.75 -8.79 -32.53
N PRO A 17 20.29 -9.99 -32.19
CA PRO A 17 20.06 -10.55 -30.87
C PRO A 17 20.75 -9.74 -29.76
N LEU A 18 21.88 -9.07 -30.07
CA LEU A 18 22.61 -8.23 -29.11
C LEU A 18 21.86 -6.95 -28.75
N THR A 19 21.18 -6.32 -29.72
CA THR A 19 20.32 -5.15 -29.47
C THR A 19 19.00 -5.52 -28.79
N VAL A 20 18.41 -6.68 -29.12
CA VAL A 20 17.19 -7.19 -28.45
C VAL A 20 17.46 -7.53 -26.98
N MET A 21 18.62 -8.11 -26.66
CA MET A 21 19.02 -8.41 -25.28
C MET A 21 19.27 -7.13 -24.45
N LEU A 22 19.73 -6.05 -25.10
CA LEU A 22 19.97 -4.74 -24.46
C LEU A 22 18.67 -3.94 -24.20
N MET A 23 17.62 -4.15 -25.01
CA MET A 23 16.30 -3.52 -24.84
C MET A 23 15.42 -4.26 -23.81
N ALA A 24 15.77 -5.50 -23.46
CA ALA A 24 14.99 -6.37 -22.58
C ALA A 24 15.31 -6.20 -21.06
N GLN A 25 16.24 -5.31 -20.68
CA GLN A 25 16.56 -4.96 -19.28
C GLN A 25 16.52 -3.41 -19.14
N PRO A 26 15.98 -2.73 -18.08
CA PRO A 26 15.38 -3.16 -16.82
C PRO A 26 14.05 -2.42 -16.47
N ALA A 27 13.25 -1.98 -17.46
CA ALA A 27 12.08 -1.11 -17.22
C ALA A 27 11.11 -1.64 -16.14
N TRP A 28 10.93 -2.96 -16.07
CA TRP A 28 10.14 -3.63 -15.03
C TRP A 28 10.79 -3.57 -13.64
N GLY A 29 12.11 -3.73 -13.56
CA GLY A 29 12.85 -3.58 -12.31
C GLY A 29 12.82 -2.15 -11.79
N GLN A 30 12.93 -1.17 -12.68
CA GLN A 30 12.77 0.26 -12.33
C GLN A 30 11.35 0.58 -11.84
N ALA A 31 10.33 0.05 -12.50
CA ALA A 31 8.93 0.23 -12.08
C ALA A 31 8.66 -0.42 -10.71
N GLN A 32 9.16 -1.62 -10.46
CA GLN A 32 9.04 -2.29 -9.14
C GLN A 32 9.77 -1.52 -8.04
N ASN A 33 10.98 -1.01 -8.32
CA ASN A 33 11.72 -0.20 -7.36
C ASN A 33 10.98 1.10 -7.00
N LEU A 34 10.38 1.77 -7.98
CA LEU A 34 9.61 2.99 -7.74
C LEU A 34 8.37 2.71 -6.87
N ARG A 35 7.62 1.64 -7.17
CA ARG A 35 6.48 1.24 -6.35
C ARG A 35 6.87 0.81 -4.94
N SER A 36 8.02 0.15 -4.77
CA SER A 36 8.53 -0.20 -3.44
C SER A 36 8.87 1.05 -2.62
N LEU A 37 9.46 2.07 -3.27
CA LEU A 37 9.74 3.35 -2.62
C LEU A 37 8.45 4.08 -2.23
N GLU A 38 7.45 4.08 -3.11
CA GLU A 38 6.13 4.64 -2.85
C GLU A 38 5.45 3.95 -1.65
N ALA A 39 5.44 2.61 -1.62
CA ALA A 39 4.90 1.84 -0.51
C ALA A 39 5.57 2.18 0.82
N LYS A 40 6.91 2.31 0.85
CA LYS A 40 7.64 2.70 2.07
C LYS A 40 7.25 4.09 2.56
N ARG A 41 7.13 5.06 1.65
CA ARG A 41 6.71 6.42 1.98
C ARG A 41 5.29 6.45 2.55
N LEU A 42 4.37 5.70 1.93
CA LEU A 42 2.98 5.61 2.41
C LEU A 42 2.92 4.92 3.77
N LEU A 43 3.70 3.85 3.99
CA LEU A 43 3.81 3.19 5.29
C LEU A 43 4.25 4.19 6.37
N GLU A 44 5.33 4.92 6.15
CA GLU A 44 5.83 5.94 7.09
C GLU A 44 4.77 7.02 7.37
N GLN A 45 4.05 7.46 6.35
CA GLN A 45 2.95 8.41 6.50
C GLN A 45 1.81 7.84 7.35
N GLY A 46 1.40 6.60 7.10
CA GLY A 46 0.36 5.90 7.89
C GLY A 46 0.77 5.74 9.36
N ILE A 47 2.03 5.40 9.62
CA ILE A 47 2.59 5.33 10.99
C ILE A 47 2.54 6.71 11.66
N LYS A 48 2.95 7.77 10.96
CA LYS A 48 2.90 9.13 11.49
C LYS A 48 1.46 9.57 11.82
N LEU A 49 0.50 9.23 10.98
CA LEU A 49 -0.92 9.50 11.25
C LEU A 49 -1.42 8.71 12.46
N THR A 50 -0.98 7.46 12.63
CA THR A 50 -1.27 6.63 13.81
C THR A 50 -0.76 7.30 15.08
N GLN A 51 0.48 7.80 15.07
CA GLN A 51 1.08 8.53 16.19
C GLN A 51 0.34 9.84 16.52
N GLN A 52 -0.25 10.48 15.50
CA GLN A 52 -1.10 11.66 15.66
C GLN A 52 -2.54 11.31 16.08
N GLN A 53 -2.84 10.05 16.38
CA GLN A 53 -4.18 9.54 16.71
C GLN A 53 -5.22 9.77 15.59
N LYS A 54 -4.77 10.02 14.35
CA LYS A 54 -5.61 10.19 13.17
C LYS A 54 -5.93 8.82 12.56
N HIS A 55 -6.55 7.96 13.36
CA HIS A 55 -6.68 6.53 13.05
C HIS A 55 -7.42 6.24 11.73
N HIS A 56 -8.49 6.98 11.42
CA HIS A 56 -9.21 6.82 10.15
C HIS A 56 -8.31 7.12 8.94
N GLN A 57 -7.58 8.24 8.97
CA GLN A 57 -6.67 8.61 7.87
C GLN A 57 -5.47 7.66 7.78
N ALA A 58 -4.99 7.16 8.91
CA ALA A 58 -3.94 6.14 8.94
C ALA A 58 -4.41 4.86 8.24
N ILE A 59 -5.63 4.40 8.52
CA ILE A 59 -6.22 3.20 7.90
C ILE A 59 -6.30 3.34 6.38
N GLU A 60 -6.78 4.47 5.86
CA GLU A 60 -6.87 4.71 4.41
C GLU A 60 -5.49 4.58 3.72
N ILE A 61 -4.46 5.21 4.29
CA ILE A 61 -3.10 5.17 3.73
C ILE A 61 -2.49 3.77 3.86
N LEU A 62 -2.70 3.09 4.98
CA LEU A 62 -2.20 1.74 5.21
C LEU A 62 -2.87 0.72 4.28
N GLN A 63 -4.17 0.86 3.98
CA GLN A 63 -4.87 0.03 2.99
C GLN A 63 -4.31 0.22 1.58
N GLN A 64 -4.01 1.44 1.18
CA GLN A 64 -3.32 1.70 -0.11
C GLN A 64 -1.94 1.03 -0.15
N THR A 65 -1.20 1.12 0.95
CA THR A 65 0.12 0.48 1.09
C THR A 65 0.03 -1.04 0.99
N LEU A 66 -1.01 -1.65 1.57
CA LEU A 66 -1.25 -3.09 1.52
C LEU A 66 -1.40 -3.59 0.08
N ILE A 67 -2.17 -2.86 -0.74
CA ILE A 67 -2.38 -3.20 -2.15
C ILE A 67 -1.02 -3.24 -2.89
N ILE A 68 -0.18 -2.23 -2.69
CA ILE A 68 1.14 -2.18 -3.33
C ILE A 68 2.05 -3.31 -2.82
N ALA A 69 2.03 -3.61 -1.51
CA ALA A 69 2.81 -4.70 -0.94
C ALA A 69 2.41 -6.06 -1.54
N GLN A 70 1.12 -6.30 -1.75
CA GLN A 70 0.59 -7.52 -2.39
C GLN A 70 0.96 -7.61 -3.87
N GLU A 71 0.86 -6.51 -4.62
CA GLU A 71 1.30 -6.44 -6.03
C GLU A 71 2.79 -6.76 -6.18
N LEU A 72 3.62 -6.26 -5.25
CA LEU A 72 5.06 -6.50 -5.22
C LEU A 72 5.44 -7.86 -4.61
N LYS A 73 4.46 -8.59 -4.05
CA LYS A 73 4.67 -9.83 -3.28
C LYS A 73 5.67 -9.65 -2.13
N ASP A 74 5.68 -8.47 -1.51
CA ASP A 74 6.51 -8.15 -0.35
C ASP A 74 5.79 -8.52 0.94
N GLN A 75 5.95 -9.78 1.33
CA GLN A 75 5.33 -10.35 2.53
C GLN A 75 5.70 -9.61 3.81
N LYS A 76 6.93 -9.07 3.90
CA LYS A 76 7.39 -8.34 5.08
C LYS A 76 6.67 -7.00 5.22
N SER A 77 6.49 -6.29 4.11
CA SER A 77 5.73 -5.05 4.10
C SER A 77 4.25 -5.31 4.38
N GLU A 78 3.68 -6.40 3.85
CA GLU A 78 2.29 -6.82 4.12
C GLU A 78 2.05 -7.06 5.62
N GLU A 79 2.91 -7.85 6.29
CA GLU A 79 2.81 -8.11 7.73
C GLU A 79 2.88 -6.81 8.55
N ASN A 80 3.86 -5.94 8.24
CA ASN A 80 3.99 -4.66 8.93
C ASN A 80 2.73 -3.79 8.78
N VAL A 81 2.17 -3.70 7.57
CA VAL A 81 0.96 -2.93 7.31
C VAL A 81 -0.24 -3.50 8.08
N MET A 82 -0.40 -4.83 8.12
CA MET A 82 -1.46 -5.48 8.89
C MET A 82 -1.38 -5.19 10.38
N VAL A 83 -0.16 -5.20 10.96
CA VAL A 83 0.06 -4.85 12.36
C VAL A 83 -0.42 -3.42 12.64
N TRP A 84 -0.03 -2.45 11.81
CA TRP A 84 -0.47 -1.06 11.97
C TRP A 84 -1.97 -0.86 11.76
N LEU A 85 -2.58 -1.58 10.81
CA LEU A 85 -4.04 -1.57 10.65
C LEU A 85 -4.74 -2.08 11.91
N GLY A 86 -4.28 -3.20 12.47
CA GLY A 86 -4.81 -3.76 13.71
C GLY A 86 -4.74 -2.77 14.88
N PHE A 87 -3.61 -2.08 15.04
CA PHE A 87 -3.47 -1.03 16.05
C PHE A 87 -4.51 0.09 15.88
N ASN A 88 -4.73 0.57 14.65
CA ASN A 88 -5.67 1.66 14.41
C ASN A 88 -7.13 1.24 14.60
N TYR A 89 -7.51 0.04 14.14
CA TYR A 89 -8.87 -0.48 14.36
C TYR A 89 -9.17 -0.66 15.85
N LYS A 90 -8.22 -1.22 16.61
CA LYS A 90 -8.35 -1.36 18.06
C LYS A 90 -8.53 -0.02 18.77
N ALA A 91 -7.74 1.00 18.40
CA ALA A 91 -7.85 2.32 18.98
C ALA A 91 -9.22 2.98 18.71
N LEU A 92 -9.78 2.77 17.52
CA LEU A 92 -11.13 3.25 17.19
C LEU A 92 -12.22 2.52 17.98
N GLU A 93 -12.11 1.20 18.13
CA GLU A 93 -13.04 0.41 18.93
C GLU A 93 -13.04 0.84 20.40
N GLU A 94 -11.86 1.03 20.98
CA GLU A 94 -11.70 1.50 22.37
C GLU A 94 -12.33 2.89 22.57
N LYS A 95 -12.18 3.79 21.58
CA LYS A 95 -12.80 5.12 21.62
C LYS A 95 -14.34 5.04 21.57
N LEU A 96 -14.89 4.18 20.72
CA LEU A 96 -16.35 3.97 20.63
C LEU A 96 -16.91 3.41 21.94
N LYS A 97 -16.24 2.40 22.52
CA LYS A 97 -16.62 1.83 23.83
C LYS A 97 -16.55 2.87 24.95
N ALA A 98 -15.55 3.75 24.94
CA ALA A 98 -15.45 4.82 25.92
C ALA A 98 -16.61 5.81 25.80
N GLN A 99 -16.98 6.17 24.57
CA GLN A 99 -18.12 7.06 24.31
C GLN A 99 -19.44 6.43 24.75
N GLU A 100 -19.67 5.15 24.45
CA GLU A 100 -20.88 4.42 24.85
C GLU A 100 -21.01 4.34 26.38
N ARG A 101 -19.93 4.02 27.09
CA ARG A 101 -19.92 3.97 28.56
C ARG A 101 -20.25 5.33 29.18
N ILE A 102 -19.80 6.43 28.59
CA ILE A 102 -20.11 7.79 29.07
C ILE A 102 -21.59 8.13 28.81
N LEU A 103 -22.16 7.64 27.70
CA LEU A 103 -23.54 7.91 27.32
C LEU A 103 -24.56 7.01 28.06
N GLN A 104 -24.18 5.81 28.49
CA GLN A 104 -25.06 4.86 29.20
C GLN A 104 -25.82 5.49 30.39
N PRO A 105 -25.16 6.15 31.36
CA PRO A 105 -25.85 6.80 32.47
C PRO A 105 -26.82 7.91 32.05
N THR A 106 -26.50 8.62 30.96
CA THR A 106 -27.36 9.72 30.47
C THR A 106 -28.68 9.21 29.92
N LEU A 107 -28.69 8.04 29.25
CA LEU A 107 -29.88 7.42 28.68
C LEU A 107 -30.79 6.81 29.76
N GLU A 108 -30.21 6.24 30.82
CA GLU A 108 -30.96 5.70 31.97
C GLU A 108 -31.53 6.80 32.88
N SER A 109 -30.92 7.99 32.87
CA SER A 109 -31.39 9.15 33.62
C SER A 109 -32.52 9.94 32.93
N ILE A 110 -32.87 9.60 31.68
CA ILE A 110 -34.02 10.23 30.99
C ILE A 110 -35.29 9.74 31.68
N PRO A 111 -36.09 10.63 32.32
CA PRO A 111 -37.34 10.22 32.93
C PRO A 111 -38.22 9.58 31.87
N CYS A 112 -38.84 8.43 32.17
CA CYS A 112 -39.72 7.70 31.25
C CYS A 112 -40.99 8.47 30.82
N CYS A 113 -41.07 9.79 31.04
CA CYS A 113 -42.23 10.63 30.76
C CYS A 113 -42.29 11.15 29.31
N GLU A 114 -41.26 10.95 28.47
CA GLU A 114 -41.27 11.38 27.05
C GLU A 114 -41.54 10.24 26.05
N ARG A 115 -41.94 9.04 26.50
CA ARG A 115 -42.33 7.92 25.60
C ARG A 115 -43.82 7.62 25.64
N SER A 116 -44.65 8.66 25.64
CA SER A 116 -46.07 8.57 25.34
C SER A 116 -46.52 9.90 24.75
N ASP A 117 -46.43 10.02 23.43
CA ASP A 117 -47.35 10.73 22.53
C ASP A 117 -47.07 10.28 21.09
#